data_AF-A0A382V6W8-F1
#
_entry.id   AF-A0A382V6W8-F1
#
_cell.length_a   1.000
_cell.length_b   1.000
_cell.length_c   1.000
_cell.angle_alpha   90.00
_cell.angle_beta   90.00
_cell.angle_gamma   90.00
#
_symmetry.space_group_name_H-M   'P 1'
#
loop_
_entity.id
_entity.type
_entity.pdbx_description
1 polymer ?
#
loop_
_entity_poly.entity_id
_entity_poly.type
_entity_poly.pdbx_seq_one_letter_code
_entity_poly.pdbx_strand_id
1 'polypeptide(L)'
;MIKYVVFALHHCFVASILIGCATKSPPVADNYDYYPLAIKTFDIGMKYISERYIRPIRVSDLAIEGLRGLKSIDPAFRVTVTPTRIKIDGLRSSELNYSKPLGENTKEWAETMADIVRASRAQSLLIEKISYEGIFEAIFDSATSLLDGFSHYSGAKPAGKARIKRSGFGGIGVIVKAEMNGARVIRVLDSSPAATAGVIANDLITHIDGFETKEKTQKALLA
;
A
#
# COMPACT_ATOMS: atom_id res chain seq x y z
N MET A 1 28.65 60.15 49.50
CA MET A 1 28.48 61.10 48.39
C MET A 1 27.65 60.39 47.31
N ILE A 2 26.46 60.92 46.97
CA ILE A 2 25.70 60.72 45.71
C ILE A 2 25.17 59.28 45.47
N LYS A 3 23.91 59.00 45.84
CA LYS A 3 22.64 59.08 45.06
C LYS A 3 22.38 57.89 44.12
N TYR A 4 21.21 57.28 44.38
CA TYR A 4 20.51 56.21 43.68
C TYR A 4 20.33 56.42 42.17
N VAL A 5 20.33 55.32 41.42
CA VAL A 5 19.58 55.19 40.16
C VAL A 5 18.85 53.85 40.15
N VAL A 6 17.52 53.93 40.20
CA VAL A 6 16.56 52.86 39.91
C VAL A 6 16.42 52.79 38.39
N PHE A 7 16.51 51.61 37.79
CA PHE A 7 16.03 51.39 36.42
C PHE A 7 14.98 50.29 36.39
N ALA A 8 13.90 50.62 35.69
CA ALA A 8 12.59 50.04 35.77
C ALA A 8 12.49 48.68 35.07
N LEU A 9 11.64 47.82 35.66
CA LEU A 9 11.05 46.64 35.05
C LEU A 9 10.49 46.99 33.65
N HIS A 10 10.95 46.29 32.62
CA HIS A 10 10.19 46.14 31.37
C HIS A 10 9.92 44.65 31.15
N HIS A 11 8.64 44.32 31.11
CA HIS A 11 8.11 42.99 30.83
C HIS A 11 8.49 42.62 29.39
N CYS A 12 9.46 41.73 29.22
CA CYS A 12 9.72 41.07 27.94
C CYS A 12 8.92 39.76 27.92
N PHE A 13 7.73 39.83 27.33
CA PHE A 13 6.87 38.68 27.08
C PHE A 13 7.50 37.87 25.94
N VAL A 14 8.31 36.85 26.28
CA VAL A 14 8.90 35.93 25.31
C VAL A 14 7.82 34.97 24.84
N ALA A 15 7.19 35.29 23.71
CA ALA A 15 6.31 34.38 23.00
C ALA A 15 7.14 33.26 22.36
N SER A 16 7.14 32.09 22.99
CA SER A 16 7.72 30.87 22.43
C SER A 16 6.88 30.39 21.25
N ILE A 17 7.31 30.71 20.04
CA ILE A 17 6.75 30.14 18.81
C ILE A 17 7.21 28.67 18.76
N LEU A 18 6.33 27.76 19.15
CA LEU A 18 6.45 26.34 18.82
C LEU A 18 6.30 26.20 17.31
N ILE A 19 7.41 26.25 16.58
CA ILE A 19 7.49 25.81 15.19
C ILE A 19 7.32 24.30 15.24
N GLY A 20 6.07 23.84 15.15
CA GLY A 20 5.76 22.46 14.86
C GLY A 20 6.33 22.13 13.48
N CYS A 21 7.45 21.42 13.45
CA CYS A 21 7.89 20.73 12.24
C CYS A 21 6.80 19.71 11.88
N ALA A 22 5.84 20.13 11.05
CA ALA A 22 5.02 19.20 10.29
C ALA A 22 5.96 18.47 9.34
N THR A 23 6.47 17.32 9.78
CA THR A 23 7.16 16.38 8.90
C THR A 23 6.13 15.93 7.87
N LYS A 24 6.14 16.60 6.71
CA LYS A 24 5.39 16.17 5.53
C LYS A 24 5.97 14.80 5.18
N SER A 25 5.31 13.73 5.62
CA SER A 25 5.66 12.38 5.17
C SER A 25 5.76 12.46 3.64
N PRO A 26 6.88 12.03 3.04
CA PRO A 26 7.04 12.11 1.61
C PRO A 26 5.82 11.40 0.98
N PRO A 27 5.22 11.97 -0.08
CA PRO A 27 4.20 11.26 -0.82
C PRO A 27 4.77 9.88 -1.15
N VAL A 28 4.01 8.82 -0.88
CA VAL A 28 4.43 7.47 -1.23
C VAL A 28 4.68 7.49 -2.73
N ALA A 29 5.96 7.43 -3.10
CA ALA A 29 6.37 7.49 -4.49
C ALA A 29 6.00 6.15 -5.13
N ASP A 30 4.77 6.06 -5.60
CA ASP A 30 4.30 4.94 -6.38
C ASP A 30 4.95 5.03 -7.77
N ASN A 31 6.14 4.45 -7.93
CA ASN A 31 6.92 4.38 -9.18
C ASN A 31 6.30 3.43 -10.25
N TYR A 32 5.02 3.09 -10.13
CA TYR A 32 4.31 2.20 -11.04
C TYR A 32 3.17 2.95 -11.73
N ASP A 33 2.92 2.63 -12.99
CA ASP A 33 1.68 3.03 -13.64
C ASP A 33 0.51 2.41 -12.87
N TYR A 34 -0.26 3.28 -12.21
CA TYR A 34 -1.38 2.90 -11.36
C TYR A 34 -2.37 2.04 -12.12
N TYR A 35 -2.69 2.43 -13.35
CA TYR A 35 -3.89 1.94 -13.99
C TYR A 35 -3.78 0.46 -14.39
N PRO A 36 -2.70 0.00 -15.05
CA PRO A 36 -2.48 -1.43 -15.28
C PRO A 36 -2.37 -2.23 -13.98
N LEU A 37 -1.77 -1.67 -12.94
CA LEU A 37 -1.64 -2.32 -11.63
C LEU A 37 -3.01 -2.50 -10.98
N ALA A 38 -3.85 -1.47 -10.99
CA ALA A 38 -5.18 -1.47 -10.39
C ALA A 38 -6.10 -2.48 -11.08
N ILE A 39 -6.18 -2.45 -12.41
CA ILE A 39 -6.99 -3.41 -13.19
C ILE A 39 -6.55 -4.84 -12.85
N LYS A 40 -5.25 -5.13 -12.93
CA LYS A 40 -4.73 -6.47 -12.65
C LYS A 40 -5.05 -6.93 -11.22
N THR A 41 -4.90 -6.03 -10.24
CA THR A 41 -5.13 -6.35 -8.83
C THR A 41 -6.60 -6.60 -8.56
N PHE A 42 -7.49 -5.73 -9.06
CA PHE A 42 -8.93 -5.90 -8.93
C PHE A 42 -9.43 -7.17 -9.64
N ASP A 43 -9.01 -7.40 -10.89
CA ASP A 43 -9.41 -8.58 -11.68
C ASP A 43 -9.01 -9.88 -10.97
N ILE A 44 -7.72 -10.05 -10.66
CA ILE A 44 -7.21 -11.26 -10.00
C ILE A 44 -7.83 -11.43 -8.61
N GLY A 45 -7.93 -10.35 -7.83
CA GLY A 45 -8.46 -10.39 -6.48
C GLY A 45 -9.93 -10.83 -6.47
N MET A 46 -10.78 -10.17 -7.25
CA MET A 46 -12.20 -10.51 -7.33
C MET A 46 -12.41 -11.91 -7.90
N LYS A 47 -11.66 -12.28 -8.96
CA LYS A 47 -11.72 -13.62 -9.56
C LYS A 47 -11.40 -14.71 -8.54
N TYR A 48 -10.31 -14.56 -7.79
CA TYR A 48 -9.93 -15.58 -6.82
C TYR A 48 -10.91 -15.65 -5.65
N ILE A 49 -11.48 -14.53 -5.22
CA ILE A 49 -12.50 -14.55 -4.18
C ILE A 49 -13.77 -15.25 -4.69
N SER A 50 -14.30 -14.87 -5.85
CA SER A 50 -15.55 -15.41 -6.38
C SER A 50 -15.45 -16.90 -6.76
N GLU A 51 -14.31 -17.34 -7.28
CA GLU A 51 -14.09 -18.73 -7.70
C GLU A 51 -13.74 -19.67 -6.55
N ARG A 52 -13.12 -19.17 -5.46
CA ARG A 52 -12.57 -20.02 -4.39
C ARG A 52 -13.31 -19.93 -3.07
N TYR A 53 -14.17 -18.92 -2.88
CA TYR A 53 -14.95 -18.83 -1.66
C TYR A 53 -15.99 -19.96 -1.61
N ILE A 54 -16.19 -20.52 -0.42
CA ILE A 54 -17.01 -21.73 -0.21
C ILE A 54 -18.48 -21.48 -0.61
N ARG A 55 -18.96 -20.24 -0.46
CA ARG A 55 -20.30 -19.84 -0.89
C ARG A 55 -20.20 -18.98 -2.16
N PRO A 56 -21.08 -19.19 -3.16
CA PRO A 56 -21.08 -18.35 -4.35
C PRO A 56 -21.28 -16.87 -3.95
N ILE A 57 -20.38 -16.02 -4.42
CA ILE A 57 -20.49 -14.57 -4.29
C ILE A 57 -20.34 -13.94 -5.68
N ARG A 58 -21.18 -12.94 -5.97
CA ARG A 58 -21.14 -12.24 -7.25
C ARG A 58 -19.97 -11.28 -7.28
N VAL A 59 -19.34 -11.18 -8.44
CA VAL A 59 -18.27 -10.22 -8.71
C VAL A 59 -18.80 -8.79 -8.56
N SER A 60 -20.04 -8.56 -9.02
CA SER A 60 -20.74 -7.29 -8.87
C SER A 60 -20.90 -6.86 -7.40
N ASP A 61 -21.24 -7.78 -6.50
CA ASP A 61 -21.37 -7.50 -5.07
C ASP A 61 -20.00 -7.13 -4.45
N LEU A 62 -18.96 -7.90 -4.77
CA LEU A 62 -17.58 -7.62 -4.34
C LEU A 62 -17.09 -6.25 -4.82
N ALA A 63 -17.31 -5.94 -6.10
CA ALA A 63 -16.87 -4.69 -6.70
C ALA A 63 -17.57 -3.47 -6.08
N ILE A 64 -18.91 -3.54 -5.94
CA ILE A 64 -19.71 -2.46 -5.37
C ILE A 64 -19.36 -2.23 -3.90
N GLU A 65 -19.30 -3.30 -3.09
CA GLU A 65 -18.95 -3.16 -1.68
C GLU A 65 -17.48 -2.75 -1.50
N GLY A 66 -16.60 -3.20 -2.38
CA GLY A 66 -15.22 -2.76 -2.41
C GLY A 66 -15.10 -1.25 -2.65
N LEU A 67 -15.80 -0.71 -3.66
CA LEU A 67 -15.83 0.73 -3.93
C LEU A 67 -16.36 1.54 -2.75
N ARG A 68 -17.37 1.02 -2.03
CA ARG A 68 -17.88 1.66 -0.80
C ARG A 68 -16.82 1.75 0.31
N GLY A 69 -15.80 0.89 0.28
CA GLY A 69 -14.66 0.92 1.20
C GLY A 69 -13.87 2.22 1.18
N LEU A 70 -13.89 2.97 0.08
CA LEU A 70 -13.24 4.28 -0.03
C LEU A 70 -13.78 5.32 0.96
N LYS A 71 -14.98 5.11 1.51
CA LYS A 71 -15.52 5.94 2.61
C LYS A 71 -14.63 5.96 3.86
N SER A 72 -13.79 4.93 4.05
CA SER A 72 -12.83 4.86 5.16
C SER A 72 -11.67 5.85 4.99
N ILE A 73 -11.36 6.25 3.75
CA ILE A 73 -10.34 7.24 3.41
C ILE A 73 -10.95 8.64 3.35
N ASP A 74 -12.08 8.77 2.64
CA ASP A 74 -12.83 10.01 2.54
C ASP A 74 -14.27 9.79 3.01
N PRO A 75 -14.63 10.22 4.24
CA PRO A 75 -15.98 10.01 4.79
C PRO A 75 -17.11 10.67 4.00
N ALA A 76 -16.81 11.58 3.07
CA ALA A 76 -17.81 12.15 2.17
C ALA A 76 -18.09 11.25 0.96
N PHE A 77 -17.19 10.32 0.61
CA PHE A 77 -17.36 9.39 -0.51
C PHE A 77 -18.63 8.53 -0.38
N ARG A 78 -19.47 8.53 -1.42
CA ARG A 78 -20.69 7.71 -1.48
C ARG A 78 -20.77 6.97 -2.81
N VAL A 79 -21.31 5.76 -2.76
CA VAL A 79 -21.60 4.93 -3.94
C VAL A 79 -23.09 4.63 -3.96
N THR A 80 -23.79 5.13 -4.97
CA THR A 80 -25.19 4.80 -5.25
C THR A 80 -25.26 3.95 -6.52
N VAL A 81 -25.99 2.83 -6.48
CA VAL A 81 -26.09 1.89 -7.60
C VAL A 81 -27.53 1.86 -8.11
N THR A 82 -27.70 2.02 -9.42
CA THR A 82 -28.97 1.82 -10.13
C THR A 82 -28.86 0.59 -11.04
N PRO A 83 -29.95 0.13 -11.70
CA PRO A 83 -29.87 -1.02 -12.59
C PRO A 83 -28.83 -0.88 -13.70
N THR A 84 -28.54 0.35 -14.15
CA THR A 84 -27.68 0.61 -15.30
C THR A 84 -26.44 1.45 -14.97
N ARG A 85 -26.35 2.05 -13.78
CA ARG A 85 -25.26 2.97 -13.44
C ARG A 85 -24.72 2.81 -12.04
N ILE A 86 -23.47 3.25 -11.88
CA ILE A 86 -22.81 3.49 -10.61
C ILE A 86 -22.57 4.99 -10.51
N LYS A 87 -23.03 5.57 -9.42
CA LYS A 87 -23.00 7.00 -9.14
C LYS A 87 -22.11 7.25 -7.94
N ILE A 88 -21.15 8.17 -8.08
CA ILE A 88 -20.24 8.59 -7.02
C ILE A 88 -20.55 10.04 -6.67
N ASP A 89 -20.82 10.30 -5.39
CA ASP A 89 -21.10 11.63 -4.87
C ASP A 89 -20.29 11.93 -3.59
N GLY A 90 -20.40 13.17 -3.11
CA GLY A 90 -19.68 13.67 -1.94
C GLY A 90 -18.22 14.09 -2.19
N LEU A 91 -17.81 14.22 -3.46
CA LEU A 91 -16.51 14.76 -3.86
C LEU A 91 -16.61 16.26 -4.20
N ARG A 92 -15.46 16.94 -4.35
CA ARG A 92 -15.41 18.41 -4.55
C ARG A 92 -16.07 18.88 -5.86
N SER A 93 -16.20 18.01 -6.86
CA SER A 93 -16.85 18.32 -8.14
C SER A 93 -18.15 17.55 -8.34
N SER A 94 -18.82 17.85 -9.46
CA SER A 94 -20.06 17.21 -9.89
C SER A 94 -20.02 15.69 -9.79
N GLU A 95 -21.20 15.12 -9.54
CA GLU A 95 -21.48 13.68 -9.50
C GLU A 95 -20.80 12.91 -10.65
N LEU A 96 -20.06 11.86 -10.31
CA LEU A 96 -19.48 10.96 -11.31
C LEU A 96 -20.46 9.84 -11.61
N ASN A 97 -20.63 9.56 -12.89
CA ASN A 97 -21.56 8.59 -13.39
C ASN A 97 -20.84 7.59 -14.30
N TYR A 98 -20.95 6.31 -13.98
CA TYR A 98 -20.36 5.21 -14.72
C TYR A 98 -21.43 4.23 -15.15
N SER A 99 -21.29 3.64 -16.34
CA SER A 99 -22.10 2.49 -16.73
C SER A 99 -21.82 1.33 -15.80
N LYS A 100 -22.86 0.68 -15.26
CA LYS A 100 -22.67 -0.54 -14.48
C LYS A 100 -22.35 -1.68 -15.44
N PRO A 101 -21.22 -2.40 -15.28
CA PRO A 101 -20.94 -3.58 -16.08
C PRO A 101 -22.10 -4.58 -16.04
N LEU A 102 -22.30 -5.25 -17.17
CA LEU A 102 -23.33 -6.28 -17.32
C LEU A 102 -22.70 -7.63 -16.96
N GLY A 103 -23.44 -8.43 -16.19
CA GLY A 103 -22.96 -9.74 -15.74
C GLY A 103 -21.81 -9.67 -14.72
N GLU A 104 -21.06 -10.77 -14.65
CA GLU A 104 -20.07 -11.05 -13.60
C GLU A 104 -18.64 -11.14 -14.15
N ASN A 105 -18.35 -10.45 -15.27
CA ASN A 105 -17.02 -10.42 -15.87
C ASN A 105 -16.04 -9.61 -15.02
N THR A 106 -15.06 -10.28 -14.42
CA THR A 106 -14.08 -9.67 -13.50
C THR A 106 -13.25 -8.57 -14.14
N LYS A 107 -12.91 -8.69 -15.42
CA LYS A 107 -12.10 -7.70 -16.14
C LYS A 107 -12.85 -6.38 -16.35
N GLU A 108 -14.12 -6.46 -16.77
CA GLU A 108 -14.96 -5.26 -16.99
C GLU A 108 -15.23 -4.52 -15.68
N TRP A 109 -15.49 -5.28 -14.60
CA TRP A 109 -15.61 -4.71 -13.26
C TRP A 109 -14.30 -4.07 -12.77
N ALA A 110 -13.16 -4.72 -13.01
CA ALA A 110 -11.84 -4.19 -12.62
C ALA A 110 -11.48 -2.89 -13.35
N GLU A 111 -11.77 -2.80 -14.65
CA GLU A 111 -11.60 -1.58 -15.45
C GLU A 111 -12.48 -0.44 -14.90
N THR A 112 -13.76 -0.71 -14.66
CA THR A 112 -14.70 0.27 -14.09
C THR A 112 -14.24 0.76 -12.71
N MET A 113 -13.78 -0.14 -11.85
CA MET A 113 -13.26 0.21 -10.53
C MET A 113 -12.01 1.08 -10.63
N ALA A 114 -11.06 0.74 -11.51
CA ALA A 114 -9.85 1.52 -11.72
C ALA A 114 -10.16 2.93 -12.25
N ASP A 115 -11.14 3.07 -13.14
CA ASP A 115 -11.62 4.35 -13.65
C ASP A 115 -12.26 5.21 -12.54
N ILE A 116 -13.11 4.61 -11.70
CA ILE A 116 -13.72 5.28 -10.55
C ILE A 116 -12.63 5.77 -9.59
N VAL A 117 -11.68 4.92 -9.23
CA VAL A 117 -10.61 5.32 -8.29
C VAL A 117 -9.76 6.44 -8.88
N ARG A 118 -9.39 6.36 -10.16
CA ARG A 118 -8.60 7.41 -10.82
C ARG A 118 -9.32 8.76 -10.76
N ALA A 119 -10.61 8.81 -11.10
CA ALA A 119 -11.39 10.04 -11.03
C ALA A 119 -11.57 10.53 -9.59
N SER A 120 -11.76 9.61 -8.65
CA SER A 120 -11.91 9.94 -7.23
C SER A 120 -10.65 10.57 -6.64
N ARG A 121 -9.47 10.08 -7.02
CA ARG A 121 -8.18 10.70 -6.68
C ARG A 121 -8.04 12.11 -7.22
N ALA A 122 -8.55 12.39 -8.41
CA ALA A 122 -8.53 13.73 -8.99
C ALA A 122 -9.47 14.73 -8.29
N GLN A 123 -10.43 14.24 -7.49
CA GLN A 123 -11.51 15.07 -6.90
C GLN A 123 -11.51 15.09 -5.37
N SER A 124 -10.76 14.19 -4.72
CA SER A 124 -10.57 14.14 -3.27
C SER A 124 -9.09 14.23 -2.92
N LEU A 125 -8.73 15.31 -2.21
CA LEU A 125 -7.40 15.48 -1.64
C LEU A 125 -7.05 14.40 -0.60
N LEU A 126 -8.06 13.74 0.00
CA LEU A 126 -7.85 12.65 0.95
C LEU A 126 -7.45 11.38 0.20
N ILE A 127 -8.19 11.01 -0.85
CA ILE A 127 -7.89 9.83 -1.68
C ILE A 127 -6.58 10.05 -2.47
N GLU A 128 -6.31 11.26 -2.95
CA GLU A 128 -5.07 11.62 -3.64
C GLU A 128 -3.81 11.36 -2.78
N LYS A 129 -3.88 11.66 -1.48
CA LYS A 129 -2.73 11.58 -0.57
C LYS A 129 -2.42 10.17 -0.08
N ILE A 130 -3.34 9.22 -0.27
CA ILE A 130 -3.13 7.82 0.10
C ILE A 130 -2.36 7.10 -1.00
N SER A 131 -1.54 6.12 -0.62
CA SER A 131 -0.83 5.24 -1.57
C SER A 131 -1.80 4.33 -2.31
N TYR A 132 -1.37 3.77 -3.45
CA TYR A 132 -2.19 2.77 -4.13
C TYR A 132 -2.44 1.53 -3.27
N GLU A 133 -1.46 1.13 -2.46
CA GLU A 133 -1.63 0.04 -1.50
C GLU A 133 -2.76 0.35 -0.50
N GLY A 134 -2.79 1.56 0.07
CA GLY A 134 -3.84 1.96 1.00
C GLY A 134 -5.23 2.01 0.35
N ILE A 135 -5.30 2.29 -0.96
CA ILE A 135 -6.56 2.16 -1.70
C ILE A 135 -6.96 0.69 -1.86
N PHE A 136 -6.02 -0.19 -2.21
CA PHE A 136 -6.31 -1.62 -2.33
C PHE A 136 -6.77 -2.21 -0.99
N GLU A 137 -6.13 -1.83 0.11
CA GLU A 137 -6.55 -2.20 1.47
C GLU A 137 -7.98 -1.75 1.74
N ALA A 138 -8.29 -0.45 1.58
CA ALA A 138 -9.64 0.07 1.81
C ALA A 138 -10.73 -0.63 0.97
N ILE A 139 -10.42 -0.93 -0.30
CA ILE A 139 -11.35 -1.59 -1.21
C ILE A 139 -11.53 -3.06 -0.83
N PHE A 140 -10.44 -3.82 -0.70
CA PHE A 140 -10.56 -5.26 -0.46
C PHE A 140 -10.97 -5.61 0.96
N ASP A 141 -10.64 -4.79 1.97
CA ASP A 141 -11.18 -4.97 3.33
C ASP A 141 -12.71 -4.84 3.32
N SER A 142 -13.24 -3.84 2.59
CA SER A 142 -14.68 -3.68 2.42
C SER A 142 -15.29 -4.83 1.61
N ALA A 143 -14.68 -5.24 0.50
CA ALA A 143 -15.18 -6.35 -0.31
C ALA A 143 -15.20 -7.68 0.45
N THR A 144 -14.13 -7.97 1.21
CA THR A 144 -14.03 -9.22 1.99
C THR A 144 -14.95 -9.25 3.21
N SER A 145 -15.49 -8.10 3.64
CA SER A 145 -16.53 -8.04 4.69
C SER A 145 -17.83 -8.76 4.31
N LEU A 146 -18.07 -9.01 3.01
CA LEU A 146 -19.20 -9.81 2.52
C LEU A 146 -19.05 -11.31 2.74
N LEU A 147 -17.86 -11.78 3.15
CA LEU A 147 -17.52 -13.19 3.22
C LEU A 147 -17.87 -13.76 4.61
N ASP A 148 -16.86 -13.94 5.46
CA ASP A 148 -16.99 -14.39 6.84
C ASP A 148 -16.12 -13.53 7.76
N GLY A 149 -16.31 -13.66 9.08
CA GLY A 149 -15.60 -12.84 10.07
C GLY A 149 -14.09 -13.08 10.18
N PHE A 150 -13.53 -14.01 9.41
CA PHE A 150 -12.09 -14.32 9.39
C PHE A 150 -11.42 -13.92 8.07
N SER A 151 -12.23 -13.70 7.03
CA SER A 151 -11.78 -13.25 5.72
C SER A 151 -11.31 -11.81 5.79
N HIS A 152 -10.08 -11.58 5.33
CA HIS A 152 -9.48 -10.25 5.30
C HIS A 152 -8.53 -10.14 4.12
N TYR A 153 -8.34 -8.93 3.64
CA TYR A 153 -7.27 -8.63 2.71
C TYR A 153 -5.94 -8.48 3.46
N SER A 154 -4.86 -8.88 2.82
CA SER A 154 -3.52 -8.67 3.32
C SER A 154 -2.71 -8.04 2.20
N GLY A 155 -2.32 -6.78 2.41
CA GLY A 155 -1.49 -6.04 1.47
C GLY A 155 -0.16 -6.73 1.14
N ALA A 156 0.54 -6.23 0.13
CA ALA A 156 1.70 -6.87 -0.47
C ALA A 156 2.81 -7.21 0.54
N LYS A 157 3.11 -6.28 1.47
CA LYS A 157 4.17 -6.45 2.48
C LYS A 157 3.79 -7.47 3.55
N PRO A 158 2.65 -7.38 4.25
CA PRO A 158 2.19 -8.43 5.17
C PRO A 158 2.04 -9.79 4.49
N ALA A 159 1.48 -9.84 3.26
CA ALA A 159 1.33 -11.08 2.50
C ALA A 159 2.68 -11.72 2.18
N GLY A 160 3.67 -10.90 1.77
CA GLY A 160 5.04 -11.35 1.55
C GLY A 160 5.67 -11.95 2.81
N LYS A 161 5.54 -11.27 3.96
CA LYS A 161 6.01 -11.79 5.25
C LYS A 161 5.32 -13.10 5.64
N ALA A 162 4.00 -13.19 5.47
CA ALA A 162 3.23 -14.39 5.77
C ALA A 162 3.64 -15.57 4.88
N ARG A 163 3.91 -15.31 3.59
CA ARG A 163 4.42 -16.33 2.66
C ARG A 163 5.81 -16.83 3.08
N ILE A 164 6.72 -15.92 3.43
CA ILE A 164 8.05 -16.27 3.96
C ILE A 164 7.92 -17.12 5.24
N LYS A 165 6.98 -16.79 6.12
CA LYS A 165 6.74 -17.55 7.36
C LYS A 165 6.19 -18.96 7.09
N ARG A 166 5.27 -19.13 6.12
CA ARG A 166 4.63 -20.42 5.82
C ARG A 166 5.51 -21.35 4.99
N SER A 167 6.10 -20.84 3.93
CA SER A 167 6.83 -21.63 2.94
C SER A 167 8.32 -21.74 3.25
N GLY A 168 8.78 -21.09 4.33
CA GLY A 168 10.20 -20.82 4.53
C GLY A 168 10.69 -19.72 3.58
N PHE A 169 11.96 -19.35 3.74
CA PHE A 169 12.61 -18.44 2.79
C PHE A 169 12.90 -19.22 1.50
N GLY A 170 12.35 -18.79 0.37
CA GLY A 170 12.80 -19.26 -0.94
C GLY A 170 14.19 -18.67 -1.21
N GLY A 171 15.25 -19.39 -0.87
CA GLY A 171 16.63 -18.95 -1.03
C GLY A 171 17.63 -19.83 -0.28
N ILE A 172 18.90 -19.47 -0.32
CA ILE A 172 19.98 -20.29 0.25
C ILE A 172 20.09 -20.22 1.79
N GLY A 173 19.30 -19.36 2.45
CA GLY A 173 19.29 -19.23 3.91
C GLY A 173 20.28 -18.21 4.49
N VAL A 174 20.48 -17.08 3.81
CA VAL A 174 21.29 -15.95 4.29
C VAL A 174 20.43 -14.71 4.53
N ILE A 175 20.78 -13.93 5.56
CA ILE A 175 20.31 -12.56 5.76
C ILE A 175 21.42 -11.64 5.30
N VAL A 176 21.14 -10.79 4.32
CA VAL A 176 22.13 -9.87 3.74
C VAL A 176 21.76 -8.41 3.95
N LYS A 177 22.78 -7.54 3.95
CA LYS A 177 22.66 -6.09 3.88
C LYS A 177 23.33 -5.62 2.58
N ALA A 178 22.60 -4.83 1.80
CA ALA A 178 23.18 -4.19 0.63
C ALA A 178 24.22 -3.14 1.05
N GLU A 179 25.40 -3.19 0.44
CA GLU A 179 26.51 -2.25 0.61
C GLU A 179 27.01 -1.77 -0.76
N MET A 180 27.80 -0.70 -0.78
CA MET A 180 28.32 -0.11 -2.02
C MET A 180 29.07 -1.13 -2.88
N ASN A 181 29.76 -2.10 -2.27
CA ASN A 181 30.62 -3.06 -2.95
C ASN A 181 30.00 -4.46 -3.11
N GLY A 182 28.72 -4.65 -2.77
CA GLY A 182 28.02 -5.93 -2.87
C GLY A 182 27.02 -6.16 -1.74
N ALA A 183 26.62 -7.41 -1.54
CA ALA A 183 25.69 -7.78 -0.46
C ALA A 183 26.45 -8.48 0.68
N ARG A 184 26.55 -7.82 1.85
CA ARG A 184 27.21 -8.41 3.01
C ARG A 184 26.29 -9.38 3.73
N VAL A 185 26.77 -10.58 4.02
CA VAL A 185 26.07 -11.56 4.85
C VAL A 185 26.10 -11.10 6.31
N ILE A 186 24.92 -10.84 6.86
CA ILE A 186 24.73 -10.48 8.28
C ILE A 186 24.57 -11.74 9.13
N ARG A 187 23.84 -12.73 8.62
CA ARG A 187 23.58 -13.98 9.33
C ARG A 187 23.35 -15.12 8.35
N VAL A 188 23.83 -16.30 8.72
CA VAL A 188 23.53 -17.56 8.04
C VAL A 188 22.57 -18.34 8.91
N LEU A 189 21.52 -18.92 8.32
CA LEU A 189 20.56 -19.75 9.05
C LEU A 189 21.13 -21.16 9.22
N ASP A 190 20.99 -21.74 10.41
CA ASP A 190 21.46 -23.10 10.67
C ASP A 190 20.75 -24.12 9.80
N SER A 191 21.45 -25.19 9.42
CA SER A 191 20.94 -26.27 8.54
C SER A 191 20.40 -25.77 7.18
N SER A 192 20.86 -24.61 6.71
CA SER A 192 20.50 -24.07 5.40
C SER A 192 21.50 -24.49 4.31
N PRO A 193 21.12 -24.41 3.01
CA PRO A 193 22.06 -24.62 1.91
C PRO A 193 23.33 -23.77 2.01
N ALA A 194 23.22 -22.51 2.45
CA ALA A 194 24.35 -21.62 2.66
C ALA A 194 25.29 -22.10 3.78
N ALA A 195 24.73 -22.61 4.89
CA ALA A 195 25.51 -23.21 5.96
C ALA A 195 26.26 -24.46 5.48
N THR A 196 25.59 -25.33 4.72
CA THR A 196 26.21 -26.52 4.10
C THR A 196 27.29 -26.15 3.08
N ALA A 197 27.11 -25.04 2.36
CA ALA A 197 28.08 -24.51 1.40
C ALA A 197 29.24 -23.75 2.05
N GLY A 198 29.24 -23.58 3.38
CA GLY A 198 30.32 -22.92 4.12
C GLY A 198 30.29 -21.39 4.07
N VAL A 199 29.16 -20.78 3.68
CA VAL A 199 28.97 -19.33 3.79
C VAL A 199 28.96 -18.94 5.26
N ILE A 200 29.61 -17.83 5.60
CA ILE A 200 29.69 -17.32 6.97
C ILE A 200 29.25 -15.86 7.07
N ALA A 201 29.01 -15.41 8.30
CA ALA A 201 28.75 -13.99 8.56
C ALA A 201 29.96 -13.14 8.13
N ASN A 202 29.67 -11.95 7.61
CA ASN A 202 30.60 -10.99 7.00
C ASN A 202 31.12 -11.31 5.60
N ASP A 203 30.78 -12.47 5.01
CA ASP A 203 31.03 -12.72 3.59
C ASP A 203 30.41 -11.62 2.73
N LEU A 204 31.09 -11.26 1.65
CA LEU A 204 30.60 -10.30 0.67
C LEU A 204 30.21 -11.04 -0.60
N ILE A 205 28.90 -11.13 -0.86
CA ILE A 205 28.39 -11.64 -2.12
C ILE A 205 28.60 -10.55 -3.16
N THR A 206 29.44 -10.82 -4.15
CA THR A 206 29.75 -9.88 -5.24
C THR A 206 28.95 -10.18 -6.51
N HIS A 207 28.54 -11.44 -6.72
CA HIS A 207 27.79 -11.88 -7.90
C HIS A 207 26.66 -12.85 -7.54
N ILE A 208 25.55 -12.79 -8.28
CA ILE A 208 24.44 -13.75 -8.23
C ILE A 208 24.12 -14.13 -9.68
N ASP A 209 24.19 -15.42 -10.03
CA ASP A 209 23.99 -15.94 -11.39
C ASP A 209 24.85 -15.21 -12.45
N GLY A 210 26.08 -14.86 -12.09
CA GLY A 210 27.01 -14.12 -12.96
C GLY A 210 26.74 -12.62 -13.06
N PHE A 211 25.69 -12.09 -12.44
CA PHE A 211 25.39 -10.66 -12.40
C PHE A 211 26.00 -9.99 -11.18
N GLU A 212 26.67 -8.84 -11.39
CA GLU A 212 27.20 -8.03 -10.29
C GLU A 212 26.10 -7.57 -9.32
N THR A 213 26.45 -7.55 -8.05
CA THR A 213 25.60 -7.10 -6.93
C THR A 213 25.93 -5.69 -6.44
N LYS A 214 26.99 -5.09 -6.98
CA LYS A 214 27.43 -3.74 -6.65
C LYS A 214 26.31 -2.73 -6.90
N GLU A 215 26.14 -1.77 -5.98
CA GLU A 215 25.15 -0.68 -6.08
C GLU A 215 23.68 -1.13 -6.21
N LYS A 216 23.38 -2.44 -6.09
CA LYS A 216 22.01 -2.94 -6.11
C LYS A 216 21.33 -2.71 -4.77
N THR A 217 20.08 -2.29 -4.82
CA THR A 217 19.23 -2.23 -3.62
C THR A 217 18.92 -3.64 -3.12
N GLN A 218 18.64 -3.79 -1.82
CA GLN A 218 18.23 -5.08 -1.25
C GLN A 218 17.01 -5.69 -1.97
N LYS A 219 16.07 -4.86 -2.45
CA LYS A 219 14.94 -5.33 -3.25
C LYS A 219 15.39 -5.91 -4.60
N ALA A 220 16.38 -5.27 -5.25
CA ALA A 220 16.94 -5.71 -6.53
C ALA A 220 17.85 -6.94 -6.42
N LEU A 221 18.33 -7.28 -5.21
CA LEU A 221 19.08 -8.50 -4.93
C LEU A 221 18.19 -9.72 -4.65
N LEU A 222 16.89 -9.49 -4.39
CA LEU A 222 15.92 -10.52 -3.98
C LEU A 222 14.82 -10.75 -5.02
N ALA A 223 14.91 -10.09 -6.19
CA ALA A 223 13.97 -10.16 -7.29
C ALA A 223 14.57 -11.00 -8.42
#